data_AF-A0A837J7Q1-F1
#
_entry.id   AF-A0A837J7Q1-F1
#
_cell.length_a   1.000
_cell.length_b   1.000
_cell.length_c   1.000
_cell.angle_alpha   90.00
_cell.angle_beta   90.00
_cell.angle_gamma   90.00
#
_symmetry.space_group_name_H-M   'P 1'
#
loop_
_entity.id
_entity.type
_entity.pdbx_description
1 polymer ?
#
loop_
_entity_poly.entity_id
_entity_poly.type
_entity_poly.pdbx_seq_one_letter_code
_entity_poly.pdbx_strand_id
1 'polypeptide(L)'
;MKLEYAGFRPIISQHGISFKRGKDDKFIYLPFAYEILNALNNDYDSTKNHSHSIKIEELNMEKILKIISSIYSKIDTELDEKVKSYIKHLDEEEKEVENRTTLSDIEKNIYLENLKLMRTYKIQRAKNKIFYYYCISAIVEIIKKNKIRKIDLPFNEKFWHILKSIQSKLQSQNISSTIKVDELEGLKIKFTVNIF
;
A
#
# COMPACT_ATOMS: atom_id res chain seq x y z
N MET A 1 -2.34 14.85 -5.77
CA MET A 1 -1.48 14.44 -4.64
C MET A 1 -0.09 14.00 -5.15
N LYS A 2 1.01 14.44 -4.53
CA LYS A 2 2.37 13.97 -4.87
C LYS A 2 2.77 12.79 -3.95
N LEU A 3 3.28 11.70 -4.53
CA LEU A 3 3.81 10.56 -3.79
C LEU A 3 5.33 10.52 -3.91
N GLU A 4 5.99 10.32 -2.78
CA GLU A 4 7.45 10.30 -2.66
C GLU A 4 7.85 9.31 -1.57
N TYR A 5 8.99 8.66 -1.73
CA TYR A 5 9.53 7.77 -0.70
C TYR A 5 9.94 8.56 0.54
N ALA A 6 9.45 8.16 1.72
CA ALA A 6 9.83 8.79 2.99
C ALA A 6 10.84 7.96 3.81
N GLY A 7 10.73 6.62 3.87
CA GLY A 7 11.72 5.79 4.59
C GLY A 7 11.13 4.67 5.45
N PHE A 8 11.57 4.52 6.71
CA PHE A 8 11.02 3.55 7.67
C PHE A 8 9.99 4.18 8.62
N ARG A 9 9.20 3.37 9.32
CA ARG A 9 8.23 3.92 10.30
C ARG A 9 8.99 4.63 11.44
N PRO A 10 8.67 5.90 11.75
CA PRO A 10 9.32 6.60 12.85
C PRO A 10 8.74 6.13 14.19
N ILE A 11 9.59 6.13 15.21
CA ILE A 11 9.25 5.98 16.62
C ILE A 11 9.68 7.28 17.27
N ILE A 12 8.73 8.00 17.87
CA ILE A 12 8.90 9.35 18.37
C ILE A 12 8.60 9.31 19.86
N SER A 13 9.44 9.94 20.68
CA SER A 13 9.24 10.06 22.11
C SER A 13 9.90 11.33 22.66
N GLN A 14 9.79 11.53 23.97
CA GLN A 14 10.52 12.57 24.70
C GLN A 14 12.05 12.37 24.69
N HIS A 15 12.54 11.19 24.30
CA HIS A 15 13.97 10.88 24.24
C HIS A 15 14.57 11.03 22.83
N GLY A 16 13.74 11.34 21.81
CA GLY A 16 14.19 11.55 20.45
C GLY A 16 13.37 10.79 19.41
N ILE A 17 13.94 10.68 18.21
CA ILE A 17 13.33 10.04 17.04
C ILE A 17 14.22 8.88 16.61
N SER A 18 13.62 7.71 16.43
CA SER A 18 14.26 6.53 15.84
C SER A 18 13.39 5.90 14.76
N PHE A 19 13.89 4.89 14.07
CA PHE A 19 13.21 4.29 12.92
C PHE A 19 13.13 2.76 13.04
N LYS A 20 11.91 2.23 12.88
CA LYS A 20 11.66 0.78 12.96
C LYS A 20 12.03 0.10 11.64
N ARG A 21 13.18 -0.60 11.62
CA ARG A 21 13.60 -1.46 10.50
C ARG A 21 12.55 -2.54 10.21
N GLY A 22 12.38 -2.89 8.93
CA GLY A 22 11.36 -3.83 8.45
C GLY A 22 9.93 -3.28 8.42
N LYS A 23 9.73 -1.99 8.72
CA LYS A 23 8.47 -1.27 8.48
C LYS A 23 8.65 -0.25 7.37
N ASP A 24 8.93 -0.78 6.19
CA ASP A 24 9.11 -0.02 4.95
C ASP A 24 7.94 0.90 4.65
N ASP A 25 8.24 2.01 3.99
CA ASP A 25 7.23 2.83 3.33
C ASP A 25 6.49 2.01 2.28
N LYS A 26 5.18 2.21 2.15
CA LYS A 26 4.40 1.53 1.12
C LYS A 26 4.71 2.00 -0.30
N PHE A 27 5.38 3.15 -0.45
CA PHE A 27 5.84 3.65 -1.72
C PHE A 27 6.66 2.62 -2.53
N ILE A 28 7.51 1.83 -1.86
CA ILE A 28 8.40 0.87 -2.55
C ILE A 28 7.66 -0.28 -3.24
N TYR A 29 6.38 -0.50 -2.90
CA TYR A 29 5.55 -1.54 -3.51
C TYR A 29 4.71 -1.00 -4.67
N LEU A 30 4.65 0.32 -4.89
CA LEU A 30 3.83 0.91 -5.95
C LEU A 30 4.24 0.48 -7.36
N PRO A 31 5.54 0.38 -7.71
CA PRO A 31 5.92 -0.12 -9.04
C PRO A 31 5.41 -1.55 -9.28
N PHE A 32 5.58 -2.43 -8.30
CA PHE A 32 5.12 -3.82 -8.39
C PHE A 32 3.59 -3.94 -8.42
N ALA A 33 2.87 -3.05 -7.72
CA ALA A 33 1.42 -3.01 -7.77
C ALA A 33 0.92 -2.52 -9.14
N TYR A 34 1.62 -1.55 -9.73
CA TYR A 34 1.35 -1.10 -11.09
C TYR A 34 1.53 -2.22 -12.11
N GLU A 35 2.60 -3.01 -12.01
CA GLU A 35 2.81 -4.12 -12.93
C GLU A 35 1.66 -5.13 -12.91
N ILE A 36 1.17 -5.47 -11.71
CA ILE A 36 -0.01 -6.33 -11.58
C ILE A 36 -1.22 -5.62 -12.19
N LEU A 37 -1.50 -4.36 -11.85
CA LEU A 37 -2.63 -3.61 -12.42
C LEU A 37 -2.59 -3.56 -13.95
N ASN A 38 -1.43 -3.24 -14.53
CA ASN A 38 -1.22 -3.14 -15.97
C ASN A 38 -1.44 -4.50 -16.65
N ALA A 39 -0.85 -5.56 -16.10
CA ALA A 39 -1.05 -6.92 -16.61
C ALA A 39 -2.52 -7.36 -16.53
N LEU A 40 -3.24 -6.99 -15.47
CA LEU A 40 -4.65 -7.35 -15.28
C LEU A 40 -5.63 -6.51 -16.12
N ASN A 41 -5.23 -5.31 -16.53
CA ASN A 41 -6.10 -4.34 -17.22
C ASN A 41 -6.01 -4.40 -18.76
N ASN A 42 -4.98 -5.04 -19.34
CA ASN A 42 -4.93 -5.29 -20.78
C ASN A 42 -5.97 -6.36 -21.15
N ASP A 43 -6.78 -6.12 -22.19
CA ASP A 43 -7.97 -6.89 -22.55
C ASP A 43 -7.83 -8.40 -22.35
N TYR A 44 -8.52 -8.91 -21.32
CA TYR A 44 -8.62 -10.34 -21.02
C TYR A 44 -9.58 -10.98 -22.03
N ASP A 45 -9.02 -11.51 -23.12
CA ASP A 45 -9.71 -12.48 -23.94
C ASP A 45 -9.74 -13.80 -23.15
N SER A 46 -10.93 -14.25 -22.72
CA SER A 46 -11.14 -15.28 -21.69
C SER A 46 -10.59 -16.68 -22.02
N THR A 47 -9.87 -16.81 -23.13
CA THR A 47 -9.37 -18.05 -23.72
C THR A 47 -7.84 -18.15 -23.78
N LYS A 48 -7.08 -17.11 -23.40
CA LYS A 48 -5.60 -17.11 -23.55
C LYS A 48 -4.88 -17.14 -22.19
N ASN A 49 -3.89 -18.02 -22.09
CA ASN A 49 -2.91 -18.02 -21.00
C ASN A 49 -2.01 -16.78 -21.17
N HIS A 50 -2.30 -15.71 -20.44
CA HIS A 50 -1.50 -14.50 -20.43
C HIS A 50 -0.32 -14.64 -19.45
N SER A 51 0.79 -15.22 -19.93
CA SER A 51 2.08 -15.12 -19.22
C SER A 51 2.76 -13.84 -19.68
N HIS A 52 2.49 -12.72 -18.99
CA HIS A 52 3.25 -11.50 -19.21
C HIS A 52 4.52 -11.54 -18.37
N SER A 53 5.68 -11.54 -19.02
CA SER A 53 6.94 -11.24 -18.36
C SER A 53 6.91 -9.77 -17.94
N ILE A 54 6.80 -9.55 -16.64
CA ILE A 54 6.72 -8.23 -16.04
C ILE A 54 8.07 -7.52 -16.20
N LYS A 55 8.10 -6.41 -16.96
CA LYS A 55 9.25 -5.51 -17.04
C LYS A 55 9.03 -4.41 -16.00
N ILE A 56 9.97 -4.26 -15.05
CA ILE A 56 9.90 -3.19 -14.05
C ILE A 56 10.28 -1.88 -14.77
N GLU A 57 9.28 -1.21 -15.36
CA GLU A 57 9.45 0.14 -15.90
C GLU A 57 9.40 1.18 -14.78
N GLU A 58 9.94 2.38 -15.03
CA GLU A 58 9.84 3.50 -14.09
C GLU A 58 8.38 3.76 -13.70
N LEU A 59 8.16 4.06 -12.41
CA LEU A 59 6.84 4.25 -11.83
C LEU A 59 6.05 5.35 -12.56
N ASN A 60 5.11 4.96 -13.43
CA ASN A 60 4.21 5.90 -14.07
C ASN A 60 2.96 6.11 -13.20
N MET A 61 3.08 7.01 -12.23
CA MET A 61 2.01 7.38 -11.31
C MET A 61 0.73 7.83 -12.01
N GLU A 62 0.84 8.50 -13.16
CA GLU A 62 -0.31 8.96 -13.94
C GLU A 62 -1.10 7.79 -14.52
N LYS A 63 -0.42 6.75 -15.03
CA LYS A 63 -1.07 5.52 -15.50
C LYS A 63 -1.80 4.79 -14.37
N ILE A 64 -1.17 4.67 -13.18
CA ILE A 64 -1.83 4.06 -12.01
C ILE A 64 -3.09 4.83 -11.65
N LEU A 65 -2.99 6.16 -11.54
CA LEU A 65 -4.13 7.02 -11.22
C LEU A 65 -5.25 6.83 -12.26
N LYS A 66 -4.92 6.80 -13.55
CA LYS A 66 -5.91 6.59 -14.61
C LYS A 66 -6.66 5.25 -14.47
N ILE A 67 -5.96 4.16 -14.13
CA ILE A 67 -6.59 2.84 -13.89
C ILE A 67 -7.45 2.89 -12.63
N ILE A 68 -6.98 3.51 -11.54
CA ILE A 68 -7.76 3.58 -10.29
C ILE A 68 -9.00 4.46 -10.49
N SER A 69 -8.88 5.60 -11.16
CA SER A 69 -9.99 6.52 -11.43
C SER A 69 -11.06 5.92 -12.34
N SER A 70 -10.72 4.94 -13.20
CA SER A 70 -11.72 4.22 -14.00
C SER A 70 -12.58 3.27 -13.15
N ILE A 71 -12.08 2.84 -11.99
CA ILE A 71 -12.79 1.98 -11.03
C ILE A 71 -13.49 2.82 -9.96
N TYR A 72 -12.83 3.88 -9.47
CA TYR A 72 -13.28 4.74 -8.40
C TYR A 72 -13.40 6.19 -8.88
N SER A 73 -14.60 6.60 -9.28
CA SER A 73 -14.84 7.93 -9.88
C SER A 73 -14.59 9.12 -8.94
N LYS A 74 -14.55 8.89 -7.62
CA LYS A 74 -14.32 9.92 -6.59
C LYS A 74 -12.98 9.77 -5.85
N ILE A 75 -12.03 9.04 -6.44
CA ILE A 75 -10.78 8.66 -5.79
C ILE A 75 -10.00 9.87 -5.23
N ASP A 76 -9.89 10.97 -5.98
CA ASP A 76 -9.13 12.14 -5.54
C ASP A 76 -9.72 12.75 -4.28
N THR A 77 -11.05 12.89 -4.22
CA THR A 77 -11.75 13.41 -3.03
C THR A 77 -11.61 12.48 -1.84
N GLU A 78 -11.77 11.17 -2.03
CA GLU A 78 -11.63 10.19 -0.94
C GLU A 78 -10.19 10.11 -0.40
N LEU A 79 -9.19 10.23 -1.28
CA LEU A 79 -7.79 10.28 -0.89
C LEU A 79 -7.52 11.50 -0.01
N ASP A 80 -7.99 12.68 -0.44
CA ASP A 80 -7.83 13.92 0.30
C ASP A 80 -8.54 13.88 1.66
N GLU A 81 -9.75 13.32 1.73
CA GLU A 81 -10.48 13.13 3.00
C GLU A 81 -9.72 12.22 3.97
N LYS A 82 -9.17 11.09 3.48
CA LYS A 82 -8.37 10.18 4.32
C LYS A 82 -7.08 10.83 4.80
N VAL A 83 -6.42 11.63 3.96
CA VAL A 83 -5.23 12.38 4.36
C VAL A 83 -5.58 13.43 5.41
N LYS A 84 -6.68 14.18 5.23
CA LYS A 84 -7.18 15.14 6.22
C LYS A 84 -7.52 14.47 7.55
N SER A 85 -8.18 13.31 7.52
CA SER A 85 -8.44 12.52 8.72
C SER A 85 -7.16 12.10 9.42
N TYR A 86 -6.12 11.73 8.68
CA TYR A 86 -4.82 11.41 9.27
C TYR A 86 -4.14 12.63 9.89
N ILE A 87 -4.22 13.80 9.24
CA ILE A 87 -3.70 15.06 9.80
C ILE A 87 -4.38 15.38 11.13
N LYS A 88 -5.72 15.23 11.21
CA LYS A 88 -6.47 15.41 12.46
C LYS A 88 -5.99 14.45 13.56
N HIS A 89 -5.73 13.19 13.23
CA HIS A 89 -5.15 12.24 14.18
C HIS A 89 -3.78 12.70 14.70
N LEU A 90 -2.95 13.37 13.88
CA LEU A 90 -1.68 13.93 14.35
C LEU A 90 -1.90 15.09 15.33
N ASP A 91 -2.93 15.92 15.11
CA ASP A 91 -3.30 16.99 16.04
C ASP A 91 -3.79 16.43 17.38
N GLU A 92 -4.56 15.33 17.34
CA GLU A 92 -5.01 14.61 18.54
C GLU A 92 -3.82 14.02 19.30
N GLU A 93 -2.84 13.44 18.60
CA GLU A 93 -1.60 12.90 19.20
C GLU A 93 -0.77 14.00 19.90
N GLU A 94 -0.65 15.18 19.30
CA GLU A 94 0.02 16.33 19.94
C GLU A 94 -0.72 16.77 21.21
N LYS A 95 -2.06 16.88 21.16
CA LYS A 95 -2.90 17.21 22.32
C LYS A 95 -2.81 16.18 23.43
N GLU A 96 -2.70 14.89 23.10
CA GLU A 96 -2.52 13.83 24.10
C GLU A 96 -1.21 14.00 24.87
N VAL A 97 -0.14 14.45 24.20
CA VAL A 97 1.15 14.72 24.84
C VAL A 97 1.07 15.95 25.75
N GLU A 98 0.42 17.03 25.32
CA GLU A 98 0.20 18.23 26.14
C GLU A 98 -0.49 17.91 27.47
N ASN A 99 -1.53 17.08 27.40
CA ASN A 99 -2.36 16.71 28.55
C ASN A 99 -1.79 15.59 29.42
N ARG A 100 -0.66 14.98 29.04
CA ARG A 100 -0.10 13.83 29.76
C ARG A 100 0.47 14.25 31.12
N THR A 101 -0.04 13.71 32.22
CA THR A 101 0.41 14.07 33.58
C THR A 101 1.70 13.39 34.02
N THR A 102 2.14 12.35 33.30
CA THR A 102 3.31 11.53 33.66
C THR A 102 4.65 12.07 33.14
N LEU A 103 4.65 13.17 32.39
CA LEU A 103 5.84 13.79 31.82
C LEU A 103 6.07 15.15 32.45
N SER A 104 7.32 15.49 32.71
CA SER A 104 7.72 16.86 33.06
C SER A 104 7.47 17.82 31.90
N ASP A 105 7.39 19.12 32.19
CA ASP A 105 7.17 20.14 31.14
C ASP A 105 8.28 20.14 30.09
N ILE A 106 9.52 19.87 30.49
CA ILE A 106 10.66 19.74 29.58
C ILE A 106 10.47 18.53 28.65
N GLU A 107 10.09 17.37 29.19
CA GLU A 107 9.85 16.16 28.40
C GLU A 107 8.68 16.32 27.43
N LYS A 108 7.59 17.00 27.86
CA LYS A 108 6.47 17.34 26.98
C LYS A 108 6.93 18.20 25.81
N ASN A 109 7.66 19.27 26.11
CA ASN A 109 8.17 20.17 25.08
C ASN A 109 9.06 19.43 24.07
N ILE A 110 10.00 18.60 24.54
CA ILE A 110 10.86 17.80 23.65
C ILE A 110 10.01 16.86 22.79
N TYR A 111 9.04 16.18 23.38
CA TYR A 111 8.20 15.24 22.64
C TYR A 111 7.35 15.97 21.57
N LEU A 112 6.74 17.11 21.92
CA LEU A 112 5.96 17.91 20.97
C LEU A 112 6.83 18.41 19.80
N GLU A 113 8.04 18.91 20.08
CA GLU A 113 8.96 19.33 19.03
C GLU A 113 9.39 18.16 18.13
N ASN A 114 9.63 16.97 18.71
CA ASN A 114 9.92 15.77 17.94
C ASN A 114 8.72 15.34 17.05
N LEU A 115 7.48 15.49 17.54
CA LEU A 115 6.27 15.21 16.77
C LEU A 115 6.12 16.18 15.60
N LYS A 116 6.30 17.48 15.85
CA LYS A 116 6.24 18.53 14.81
C LYS A 116 7.31 18.32 13.74
N LEU A 117 8.54 18.02 14.15
CA LEU A 117 9.65 17.73 13.22
C LEU A 117 9.31 16.57 12.27
N MET A 118 8.63 15.54 12.76
CA MET A 118 8.26 14.35 11.97
C MET A 118 6.89 14.44 11.31
N ARG A 119 6.20 15.57 11.42
CA ARG A 119 4.82 15.70 10.95
C ARG A 119 4.70 15.51 9.44
N THR A 120 5.48 16.25 8.65
CA THR A 120 5.51 16.12 7.18
C THR A 120 5.90 14.70 6.75
N TYR A 121 6.87 14.11 7.45
CA TYR A 121 7.31 12.73 7.22
C TYR A 121 6.19 11.71 7.41
N LYS A 122 5.45 11.81 8.53
CA LYS A 122 4.30 10.95 8.84
C LYS A 122 3.18 11.13 7.81
N ILE A 123 2.89 12.36 7.40
CA ILE A 123 1.89 12.67 6.36
C ILE A 123 2.27 12.01 5.04
N GLN A 124 3.53 12.12 4.60
CA GLN A 124 3.96 11.50 3.35
C GLN A 124 3.83 9.98 3.37
N ARG A 125 4.24 9.34 4.47
CA ARG A 125 4.04 7.89 4.66
C ARG A 125 2.58 7.49 4.65
N ALA A 126 1.71 8.30 5.25
CA ALA A 126 0.28 8.05 5.26
C ALA A 126 -0.30 8.14 3.84
N LYS A 127 0.05 9.18 3.07
CA LYS A 127 -0.33 9.31 1.66
C LYS A 127 0.06 8.07 0.86
N ASN A 128 1.31 7.64 0.96
CA ASN A 128 1.82 6.45 0.28
C ASN A 128 1.04 5.18 0.69
N LYS A 129 0.79 5.01 1.99
CA LYS A 129 0.05 3.86 2.53
C LYS A 129 -1.40 3.85 2.04
N ILE A 130 -2.09 4.98 2.13
CA ILE A 130 -3.48 5.12 1.69
C ILE A 130 -3.57 4.77 0.20
N PHE A 131 -2.72 5.39 -0.62
CA PHE A 131 -2.70 5.15 -2.06
C PHE A 131 -2.42 3.68 -2.41
N TYR A 132 -1.42 3.07 -1.76
CA TYR A 132 -1.12 1.64 -1.92
C TYR A 132 -2.36 0.76 -1.70
N TYR A 133 -3.17 1.01 -0.66
CA TYR A 133 -4.37 0.22 -0.41
C TYR A 133 -5.49 0.46 -1.43
N TYR A 134 -5.52 1.62 -2.10
CA TYR A 134 -6.38 1.82 -3.25
C TYR A 134 -5.90 1.01 -4.46
N CYS A 135 -4.59 0.91 -4.72
CA CYS A 135 -4.06 -0.01 -5.73
C CYS A 135 -4.48 -1.46 -5.44
N ILE A 136 -4.33 -1.93 -4.19
CA ILE A 136 -4.76 -3.28 -3.81
C ILE A 136 -6.26 -3.49 -4.02
N SER A 137 -7.08 -2.49 -3.67
CA SER A 137 -8.53 -2.58 -3.85
C SER A 137 -8.91 -2.59 -5.32
N ALA A 138 -8.24 -1.80 -6.16
CA ALA A 138 -8.41 -1.83 -7.62
C ALA A 138 -8.06 -3.21 -8.21
N ILE A 139 -6.93 -3.80 -7.82
CA ILE A 139 -6.55 -5.16 -8.24
C ILE A 139 -7.64 -6.18 -7.88
N VAL A 140 -8.16 -6.13 -6.66
CA VAL A 140 -9.23 -7.04 -6.22
C VAL A 140 -10.51 -6.88 -7.03
N GLU A 141 -10.92 -5.65 -7.35
CA GLU A 141 -12.10 -5.43 -8.18
C GLU A 141 -11.90 -5.93 -9.62
N ILE A 142 -10.71 -5.77 -10.20
CA ILE A 142 -10.39 -6.34 -11.52
C ILE A 142 -10.43 -7.87 -11.48
N ILE A 143 -9.81 -8.49 -10.46
CA ILE A 143 -9.84 -9.95 -10.27
C ILE A 143 -11.28 -10.47 -10.23
N LYS A 144 -12.17 -9.78 -9.52
CA LYS A 144 -13.58 -10.15 -9.41
C LYS A 144 -14.34 -9.94 -10.72
N LYS A 145 -14.23 -8.75 -11.31
CA LYS A 145 -14.91 -8.39 -12.56
C LYS A 145 -14.58 -9.36 -13.68
N ASN A 146 -13.30 -9.72 -13.81
CA ASN A 146 -12.80 -10.59 -14.88
C ASN A 146 -12.74 -12.08 -14.47
N LYS A 147 -13.22 -12.42 -13.27
CA LYS A 147 -13.20 -13.79 -12.71
C LYS A 147 -11.82 -14.46 -12.79
N ILE A 148 -10.77 -13.72 -12.46
CA ILE A 148 -9.38 -14.18 -12.57
C ILE A 148 -9.11 -15.25 -11.51
N ARG A 149 -8.85 -16.48 -11.97
CA ARG A 149 -8.61 -17.63 -11.09
C ARG A 149 -7.14 -17.83 -10.71
N LYS A 150 -6.21 -17.32 -11.53
CA LYS A 150 -4.78 -17.58 -11.38
C LYS A 150 -3.95 -16.37 -11.82
N ILE A 151 -2.93 -16.05 -11.03
CA ILE A 151 -1.89 -15.08 -11.37
C ILE A 151 -0.54 -15.75 -11.09
N ASP A 152 0.32 -15.80 -12.12
CA ASP A 152 1.68 -16.33 -12.02
C ASP A 152 2.67 -15.18 -12.14
N LEU A 153 3.57 -15.06 -11.16
CA LEU A 153 4.59 -14.00 -11.11
C LEU A 153 5.99 -14.61 -10.92
N PRO A 154 7.07 -13.98 -11.41
CA PRO A 154 8.40 -14.33 -10.96
C PRO A 154 8.52 -14.09 -9.46
N PHE A 155 9.28 -14.92 -8.75
CA PHE A 155 9.45 -14.73 -7.31
C PHE A 155 10.20 -13.43 -7.00
N ASN A 156 9.55 -12.59 -6.21
CA ASN A 156 10.11 -11.36 -5.66
C ASN A 156 9.40 -11.07 -4.33
N GLU A 157 10.14 -10.68 -3.30
CA GLU A 157 9.59 -10.37 -1.97
C GLU A 157 8.51 -9.28 -2.02
N LYS A 158 8.64 -8.29 -2.91
CA LYS A 158 7.65 -7.22 -3.09
C LYS A 158 6.37 -7.75 -3.73
N PHE A 159 6.46 -8.64 -4.72
CA PHE A 159 5.27 -9.34 -5.25
C PHE A 159 4.61 -10.19 -4.18
N TRP A 160 5.38 -10.94 -3.39
CA TRP A 160 4.85 -11.74 -2.29
C TRP A 160 4.06 -10.88 -1.30
N HIS A 161 4.62 -9.74 -0.87
CA HIS A 161 3.95 -8.82 0.03
C HIS A 161 2.64 -8.25 -0.57
N ILE A 162 2.64 -7.92 -1.86
CA ILE A 162 1.44 -7.42 -2.55
C ILE A 162 0.37 -8.49 -2.64
N LEU A 163 0.74 -9.70 -3.07
CA LEU A 163 -0.18 -10.83 -3.13
C LEU A 163 -0.75 -11.17 -1.74
N LYS A 164 0.04 -11.04 -0.67
CA LYS A 164 -0.47 -11.13 0.71
C LYS A 164 -1.49 -10.05 1.04
N SER A 165 -1.26 -8.81 0.59
CA SER A 165 -2.21 -7.71 0.78
C SER A 165 -3.51 -7.94 0.00
N ILE A 166 -3.41 -8.45 -1.23
CA ILE A 166 -4.56 -8.86 -2.06
C ILE A 166 -5.32 -10.01 -1.39
N GLN A 167 -4.61 -11.05 -0.93
CA GLN A 167 -5.19 -12.18 -0.19
C GLN A 167 -6.00 -11.70 1.03
N SER A 168 -5.43 -10.81 1.85
CA SER A 168 -6.13 -10.25 3.01
C SER A 168 -7.38 -9.46 2.61
N LYS A 169 -7.33 -8.71 1.49
CA LYS A 169 -8.49 -7.94 1.00
C LYS A 169 -9.57 -8.86 0.42
N LEU A 170 -9.21 -9.90 -0.33
CA LEU A 170 -10.14 -10.93 -0.80
C LEU A 170 -10.81 -11.67 0.37
N GLN A 171 -10.03 -12.02 1.39
CA GLN A 171 -10.54 -12.66 2.60
C GLN A 171 -11.56 -11.78 3.33
N SER A 172 -11.37 -10.47 3.38
CA SER A 172 -12.36 -9.53 3.95
C SER A 172 -13.69 -9.50 3.18
N GLN A 173 -13.72 -10.05 1.97
CA GLN A 173 -14.91 -10.21 1.13
C GLN A 173 -15.35 -11.69 1.05
N ASN A 174 -14.88 -12.56 1.95
CA ASN A 174 -15.16 -14.00 1.98
C ASN A 174 -14.70 -14.78 0.72
N ILE A 175 -13.71 -14.27 -0.02
CA ILE A 175 -13.13 -14.95 -1.18
C ILE A 175 -11.83 -15.63 -0.74
N SER A 176 -11.76 -16.95 -0.86
CA SER A 176 -10.55 -17.70 -0.52
C SER A 176 -9.49 -17.61 -1.62
N SER A 177 -8.23 -17.49 -1.23
CA SER A 177 -7.09 -17.47 -2.15
C SER A 177 -5.87 -18.12 -1.53
N THR A 178 -5.01 -18.69 -2.36
CA THR A 178 -3.80 -19.40 -1.95
C THR A 178 -2.58 -18.82 -2.65
N ILE A 179 -1.47 -18.68 -1.92
CA ILE A 179 -0.17 -18.28 -2.46
C ILE A 179 0.78 -19.47 -2.28
N LYS A 180 1.41 -19.92 -3.35
CA LYS A 180 2.44 -20.97 -3.33
C LYS A 180 3.69 -20.53 -4.08
N VAL A 181 4.84 -21.03 -3.66
CA VAL A 181 6.07 -20.95 -4.45
C VAL A 181 6.17 -22.23 -5.26
N ASP A 182 6.50 -22.11 -6.53
CA ASP A 182 6.82 -23.24 -7.40
C ASP A 182 8.27 -23.10 -7.87
N GLU A 183 9.00 -24.21 -7.85
CA GLU A 183 10.42 -24.30 -8.16
C GLU A 183 10.67 -25.07 -9.47
N LEU A 184 9.66 -25.77 -10.01
CA LEU A 184 9.82 -26.71 -11.13
C LEU A 184 10.22 -26.06 -12.46
N GLU A 185 9.88 -24.78 -12.67
CA GLU A 185 10.20 -24.01 -13.87
C GLU A 185 10.82 -22.65 -13.51
N GLY A 186 11.76 -22.67 -12.57
CA GLY A 186 12.30 -21.46 -11.92
C GLY A 186 11.40 -20.98 -10.78
N LEU A 187 11.96 -20.11 -9.92
CA LEU A 187 11.29 -19.62 -8.72
C LEU A 187 10.12 -18.68 -9.09
N LYS A 188 8.89 -19.21 -9.04
CA LYS A 188 7.66 -18.50 -9.38
C LYS A 188 6.71 -18.44 -8.17
N ILE A 189 5.91 -17.39 -8.09
CA ILE A 189 4.80 -17.29 -7.14
C ILE A 189 3.50 -17.58 -7.90
N LYS A 190 2.77 -18.60 -7.46
CA LYS A 190 1.44 -18.95 -7.95
C LYS A 190 0.39 -18.43 -6.98
N PHE A 191 -0.45 -17.53 -7.47
CA PHE A 191 -1.60 -17.02 -6.75
C PHE A 191 -2.89 -17.60 -7.35
N THR A 192 -3.67 -18.29 -6.54
CA THR A 192 -4.94 -18.91 -6.96
C THR A 192 -6.09 -18.30 -6.19
N VAL A 193 -7.16 -17.93 -6.88
CA VAL A 193 -8.37 -17.35 -6.30
C VAL A 193 -9.55 -18.27 -6.57
N ASN A 194 -10.28 -18.64 -5.51
CA ASN A 194 -11.48 -19.45 -5.62
C ASN A 194 -12.70 -18.51 -5.67
N ILE A 195 -13.01 -18.06 -6.88
CA ILE A 195 -14.23 -17.29 -7.16
C ILE A 195 -15.28 -18.32 -7.57
N PHE A 196 -16.36 -18.40 -6.79
CA PHE A 196 -17.50 -19.30 -7.00
C PHE A 196 -18.01 -19.28 -8.45
#